data_AF-A0A6J5VYB4-F1
#
_entry.id   AF-A0A6J5VYB4-F1
#
_cell.length_a   1.000
_cell.length_b   1.000
_cell.length_c   1.000
_cell.angle_alpha   90.00
_cell.angle_beta   90.00
_cell.angle_gamma   90.00
#
_symmetry.space_group_name_H-M   'P 1'
#
loop_
_entity.id
_entity.type
_entity.pdbx_description
1 polymer ?
#
loop_
_entity_poly.entity_id
_entity_poly.type
_entity_poly.pdbx_seq_one_letter_code
_entity_poly.pdbx_strand_id
1 'polypeptide(L)'
;MDSKKGLRQDVPTRWNSIYIMLESALFYRRAFINLGLIDSNFSSCPSPQEWIKVEKISKFLGYFYDVICLFSGTKYPTSNLFFPKVFIIQHQIKAAMEDNDGFMNKMGTNMNMKFEKYWSECSLILAIAIILDPRYKFHFVEWAYTNLHGKDFEEFKYVRDTLTSLFYMYLESLSHLVTSNYGMNETASHTEDGDTIFEDFDNSYKNGPSTTMEEESATVESLIEDLFELTCQDTRSGQSSNSISLED
;
A
#
# COMPACT_ATOMS: atom_id res chain seq x y z
N MET A 1 21.89 22.46 -8.31
CA MET A 1 21.18 21.18 -8.47
C MET A 1 21.91 20.17 -7.60
N ASP A 2 21.18 19.29 -6.92
CA ASP A 2 21.81 18.19 -6.19
C ASP A 2 22.43 17.21 -7.19
N SER A 3 23.75 16.98 -7.09
CA SER A 3 24.53 16.30 -8.13
C SER A 3 24.49 14.77 -8.04
N LYS A 4 23.71 14.21 -7.11
CA LYS A 4 23.61 12.76 -6.87
C LYS A 4 22.37 12.10 -7.48
N LYS A 5 21.35 12.87 -7.85
CA LYS A 5 20.22 12.32 -8.60
C LYS A 5 20.66 12.03 -10.04
N GLY A 6 20.03 11.06 -10.68
CA GLY A 6 20.32 10.68 -12.05
C GLY A 6 19.09 10.07 -12.70
N LEU A 7 19.00 10.15 -14.03
CA LEU A 7 17.91 9.53 -14.77
C LEU A 7 17.91 8.02 -14.53
N ARG A 8 16.71 7.47 -14.34
CA ARG A 8 16.46 6.05 -14.12
C ARG A 8 15.47 5.60 -15.18
N GLN A 9 15.78 4.49 -15.84
CA GLN A 9 14.85 3.85 -16.75
C GLN A 9 13.91 2.95 -15.94
N ASP A 10 12.66 2.86 -16.38
CA ASP A 10 11.74 1.81 -15.95
C ASP A 10 12.32 0.42 -16.25
N VAL A 11 12.05 -0.53 -15.35
CA VAL A 11 12.44 -1.93 -15.44
C VAL A 11 11.19 -2.74 -15.11
N PRO A 12 10.50 -3.33 -16.11
CA PRO A 12 9.19 -3.95 -15.92
C PRO A 12 9.10 -5.03 -14.83
N THR A 13 10.22 -5.66 -14.49
CA THR A 13 10.33 -6.68 -13.42
C THR A 13 10.77 -6.11 -12.06
N ARG A 14 10.69 -4.79 -11.87
CA ARG A 14 11.04 -4.11 -10.62
C ARG A 14 9.98 -3.06 -10.32
N TRP A 15 9.03 -3.43 -9.47
CA TRP A 15 7.84 -2.64 -9.10
C TRP A 15 8.11 -1.16 -8.75
N ASN A 16 9.23 -0.87 -8.08
CA ASN A 16 9.64 0.50 -7.73
C ASN A 16 10.03 1.40 -8.91
N SER A 17 10.36 0.82 -10.07
CA SER A 17 11.14 1.52 -11.09
C SER A 17 10.34 2.54 -11.91
N ILE A 18 9.04 2.35 -12.13
CA ILE A 18 8.16 3.40 -12.69
C ILE A 18 8.18 4.63 -11.78
N TYR A 19 7.89 4.48 -10.48
CA TYR A 19 7.86 5.62 -9.56
C TYR A 19 9.20 6.36 -9.57
N ILE A 20 10.31 5.64 -9.40
CA ILE A 20 11.67 6.21 -9.42
C ILE A 20 12.00 6.87 -10.78
N MET A 21 11.56 6.29 -11.91
CA MET A 21 11.71 6.89 -13.23
C MET A 21 10.94 8.21 -13.32
N LEU A 22 9.66 8.24 -12.95
CA LEU A 22 8.81 9.44 -13.04
C LEU A 22 9.31 10.54 -12.08
N GLU A 23 9.69 10.18 -10.87
CA GLU A 23 10.22 11.07 -9.82
C GLU A 23 11.60 11.67 -10.19
N SER A 24 12.40 10.93 -10.95
CA SER A 24 13.62 11.44 -11.60
C SER A 24 13.31 12.27 -12.86
N ALA A 25 12.37 11.85 -13.70
CA ALA A 25 11.99 12.57 -14.91
C ALA A 25 11.41 13.95 -14.60
N LEU A 26 10.62 14.07 -13.53
CA LEU A 26 10.12 15.35 -13.02
C LEU A 26 11.23 16.26 -12.53
N PHE A 27 12.22 15.73 -11.80
CA PHE A 27 13.40 16.49 -11.40
C PHE A 27 14.18 17.04 -12.61
N TYR A 28 14.25 16.26 -13.70
CA TYR A 28 14.89 16.65 -14.96
C TYR A 28 13.96 17.30 -15.99
N ARG A 29 12.71 17.64 -15.65
CA ARG A 29 11.69 18.18 -16.59
C ARG A 29 12.21 19.34 -17.45
N ARG A 30 12.96 20.27 -16.85
CA ARG A 30 13.59 21.40 -17.58
C ARG A 30 14.69 20.96 -18.55
N ALA A 31 15.46 19.93 -18.22
CA ALA A 31 16.49 19.39 -19.10
C ALA A 31 15.87 18.68 -20.31
N PHE A 32 14.78 17.93 -20.12
CA PHE A 32 14.03 17.32 -21.23
C PHE A 32 13.44 18.36 -22.19
N ILE A 33 12.81 19.41 -21.65
CA ILE A 33 12.26 20.51 -22.46
C ILE A 33 13.38 21.21 -23.24
N ASN A 34 14.51 21.53 -22.60
CA ASN A 34 15.66 22.15 -23.28
C ASN A 34 16.25 21.22 -24.35
N LEU A 35 16.33 19.92 -24.11
CA LEU A 35 16.83 18.95 -25.09
C LEU A 35 15.94 18.93 -26.35
N GLY A 36 14.61 18.93 -26.18
CA GLY A 36 13.66 19.00 -27.31
C GLY A 36 13.64 20.32 -28.07
N LEU A 37 14.25 21.38 -27.53
CA LEU A 37 14.48 22.65 -28.25
C LEU A 37 15.82 22.69 -29.00
N ILE A 38 16.78 21.84 -28.63
CA ILE A 38 18.16 21.85 -29.15
C ILE A 38 18.39 20.71 -30.15
N ASP A 39 17.89 19.51 -29.85
CA ASP A 39 18.01 18.33 -30.71
C ASP A 39 16.69 18.05 -31.42
N SER A 40 16.64 18.33 -32.72
CA SER A 40 15.48 18.09 -33.57
C SER A 40 15.11 16.59 -33.71
N ASN A 41 16.01 15.68 -33.32
CA ASN A 41 15.75 14.25 -33.32
C ASN A 41 15.11 13.78 -31.99
N PHE A 42 15.07 14.63 -30.95
CA PHE A 42 14.47 14.30 -29.66
C PHE A 42 12.94 14.44 -29.69
N SER A 43 12.27 13.51 -30.36
CA SER A 43 10.81 13.47 -30.54
C SER A 43 10.04 12.95 -29.32
N SER A 44 10.72 12.49 -28.26
CA SER A 44 10.12 11.85 -27.08
C SER A 44 9.99 12.76 -25.85
N CYS A 45 10.11 14.08 -26.02
CA CYS A 45 9.80 15.03 -24.95
C CYS A 45 8.29 15.01 -24.62
N PRO A 46 7.88 14.76 -23.36
CA PRO A 46 6.47 14.86 -22.99
C PRO A 46 5.94 16.29 -23.19
N SER A 47 4.70 16.39 -23.67
CA SER A 47 3.95 17.65 -23.80
C SER A 47 3.63 18.26 -22.42
N PRO A 48 3.27 19.55 -22.35
CA PRO A 48 2.85 20.19 -21.09
C PRO A 48 1.71 19.44 -20.37
N GLN A 49 0.78 18.86 -21.13
CA GLN A 49 -0.35 18.07 -20.63
C GLN A 49 0.10 16.71 -20.09
N GLU A 50 1.04 16.04 -20.75
CA GLU A 50 1.60 14.77 -20.27
C GLU A 50 2.44 14.97 -19.01
N TRP A 51 3.19 16.06 -18.89
CA TRP A 51 3.87 16.39 -17.65
C TRP A 51 2.93 16.55 -16.45
N ILE A 52 1.73 17.13 -16.65
CA ILE A 52 0.70 17.21 -15.60
C ILE A 52 0.23 15.81 -15.19
N LYS A 53 0.04 14.89 -16.15
CA LYS A 53 -0.28 13.49 -15.85
C LYS A 53 0.86 12.81 -15.08
N VAL A 54 2.11 13.00 -15.51
CA VAL A 54 3.30 12.46 -14.82
C VAL A 54 3.37 12.95 -13.36
N GLU A 55 3.08 14.22 -13.08
CA GLU A 55 3.00 14.76 -11.71
C GLU A 55 1.91 14.07 -10.88
N LYS A 56 0.71 13.89 -11.44
CA LYS A 56 -0.39 13.16 -10.77
C LYS A 56 -0.06 11.69 -10.49
N ILE A 57 0.45 10.98 -11.49
CA ILE A 57 0.85 9.56 -11.38
C ILE A 57 1.98 9.42 -10.35
N SER A 58 3.02 10.25 -10.42
CA SER A 58 4.15 10.18 -9.49
C SER A 58 3.70 10.44 -8.05
N LYS A 59 2.82 11.43 -7.81
CA LYS A 59 2.25 11.66 -6.48
C LYS A 59 1.42 10.47 -5.99
N PHE A 60 0.57 9.90 -6.84
CA PHE A 60 -0.29 8.77 -6.48
C PHE A 60 0.52 7.50 -6.18
N LEU A 61 1.49 7.17 -7.03
CA LEU A 61 2.41 6.04 -6.82
C LEU A 61 3.35 6.25 -5.62
N GLY A 62 3.59 7.50 -5.19
CA GLY A 62 4.40 7.80 -4.00
C GLY A 62 3.85 7.16 -2.72
N TYR A 63 2.52 7.13 -2.54
CA TYR A 63 1.90 6.47 -1.39
C TYR A 63 2.17 4.96 -1.36
N PHE A 64 2.24 4.33 -2.53
CA PHE A 64 2.63 2.93 -2.65
C PHE A 64 4.11 2.79 -2.33
N TYR A 65 4.98 3.57 -3.00
CA TYR A 65 6.43 3.57 -2.78
C TYR A 65 6.79 3.61 -1.28
N ASP A 66 6.22 4.55 -0.53
CA ASP A 66 6.48 4.72 0.92
C ASP A 66 6.04 3.50 1.74
N VAL A 67 4.84 2.97 1.49
CA VAL A 67 4.29 1.80 2.19
C VAL A 67 5.12 0.55 1.92
N ILE A 68 5.63 0.40 0.72
CA ILE A 68 6.29 -0.85 0.31
C ILE A 68 7.79 -0.77 0.60
N CYS A 69 8.43 0.40 0.52
CA CYS A 69 9.77 0.59 1.09
C CYS A 69 9.80 0.31 2.61
N LEU A 70 8.70 0.53 3.32
CA LEU A 70 8.54 0.11 4.70
C LEU A 70 8.44 -1.43 4.82
N PHE A 71 7.65 -2.10 3.98
CA PHE A 71 7.52 -3.56 3.99
C PHE A 71 8.77 -4.32 3.53
N SER A 72 9.56 -3.78 2.59
CA SER A 72 10.87 -4.33 2.21
C SER A 72 11.94 -4.21 3.33
N GLY A 73 11.59 -3.65 4.49
CA GLY A 73 12.46 -3.54 5.66
C GLY A 73 12.57 -4.85 6.44
N THR A 74 13.63 -5.63 6.19
CA THR A 74 13.92 -6.93 6.83
C THR A 74 14.17 -6.91 8.35
N LYS A 75 13.97 -5.78 9.03
CA LYS A 75 14.22 -5.60 10.48
C LYS A 75 12.96 -5.36 11.31
N TYR A 76 11.78 -5.27 10.69
CA TYR A 76 10.53 -4.89 11.37
C TYR A 76 9.36 -5.84 11.08
N PRO A 77 9.42 -7.10 11.58
CA PRO A 77 8.33 -8.06 11.43
C PRO A 77 7.21 -7.75 12.44
N THR A 78 6.25 -6.94 12.00
CA THR A 78 5.07 -6.54 12.78
C THR A 78 3.87 -6.43 11.85
N SER A 79 3.11 -7.52 11.69
CA SER A 79 1.88 -7.63 10.88
C SER A 79 0.86 -6.53 11.19
N ASN A 80 0.86 -6.08 12.44
CA ASN A 80 0.12 -4.94 12.96
C ASN A 80 0.55 -3.56 12.40
N LEU A 81 1.60 -3.46 11.58
CA LEU A 81 1.87 -2.26 10.77
C LEU A 81 1.28 -2.36 9.36
N PHE A 82 0.92 -3.56 8.89
CA PHE A 82 0.40 -3.75 7.54
C PHE A 82 -1.00 -3.15 7.39
N PHE A 83 -1.94 -3.49 8.29
CA PHE A 83 -3.33 -3.01 8.15
C PHE A 83 -3.43 -1.47 8.06
N PRO A 84 -2.79 -0.64 8.94
CA PRO A 84 -2.81 0.82 8.81
C PRO A 84 -2.17 1.36 7.53
N LYS A 85 -1.15 0.67 6.99
CA LYS A 85 -0.41 1.11 5.80
C LYS A 85 -1.12 0.73 4.50
N VAL A 86 -1.69 -0.47 4.45
CA VAL A 86 -2.53 -0.91 3.32
C VAL A 86 -3.88 -0.16 3.32
N PHE A 87 -4.41 0.21 4.48
CA PHE A 87 -5.54 1.15 4.59
C PHE A 87 -5.27 2.49 3.90
N ILE A 88 -4.07 3.08 4.07
CA ILE A 88 -3.69 4.32 3.37
C ILE A 88 -3.74 4.10 1.86
N ILE A 89 -3.23 2.98 1.34
CA ILE A 89 -3.33 2.63 -0.08
C ILE A 89 -4.79 2.57 -0.53
N GLN A 90 -5.66 1.83 0.18
CA GLN A 90 -7.08 1.70 -0.19
C GLN A 90 -7.80 3.06 -0.20
N HIS A 91 -7.51 3.92 0.77
CA HIS A 91 -8.04 5.28 0.82
C HIS A 91 -7.59 6.12 -0.39
N GLN A 92 -6.30 6.08 -0.76
CA GLN A 92 -5.81 6.82 -1.93
C GLN A 92 -6.37 6.26 -3.25
N ILE A 93 -6.59 4.94 -3.34
CA ILE A 93 -7.27 4.32 -4.49
C ILE A 93 -8.71 4.84 -4.61
N LYS A 94 -9.50 4.85 -3.52
CA LYS A 94 -10.86 5.38 -3.54
C LYS A 94 -10.90 6.88 -3.88
N ALA A 95 -9.99 7.68 -3.31
CA ALA A 95 -9.84 9.09 -3.67
C ALA A 95 -9.51 9.29 -5.17
N ALA A 96 -8.71 8.40 -5.78
CA ALA A 96 -8.45 8.42 -7.22
C ALA A 96 -9.67 7.99 -8.05
N MET A 97 -10.47 7.02 -7.59
CA MET A 97 -11.76 6.62 -8.22
C MET A 97 -12.82 7.73 -8.21
N GLU A 98 -12.69 8.68 -7.28
CA GLU A 98 -13.60 9.83 -7.14
C GLU A 98 -13.01 11.14 -7.74
N ASP A 99 -11.81 11.09 -8.34
CA ASP A 99 -11.19 12.24 -9.00
C ASP A 99 -12.03 12.67 -10.23
N ASN A 100 -12.18 13.99 -10.39
CA ASN A 100 -12.86 14.63 -11.52
C ASN A 100 -12.08 14.47 -12.84
N ASP A 101 -10.78 14.21 -12.77
CA ASP A 101 -9.97 13.87 -13.94
C ASP A 101 -10.19 12.41 -14.34
N GLY A 102 -10.88 12.20 -15.46
CA GLY A 102 -11.18 10.89 -16.02
C GLY A 102 -9.95 9.97 -16.21
N PHE A 103 -8.74 10.54 -16.32
CA PHE A 103 -7.50 9.75 -16.33
C PHE A 103 -7.21 9.13 -14.96
N MET A 104 -7.24 9.93 -13.89
CA MET A 104 -7.04 9.44 -12.52
C MET A 104 -8.19 8.54 -12.07
N ASN A 105 -9.42 8.89 -12.44
CA ASN A 105 -10.62 8.09 -12.21
C ASN A 105 -10.48 6.66 -12.74
N LYS A 106 -10.09 6.53 -14.02
CA LYS A 106 -9.83 5.23 -14.67
C LYS A 106 -8.67 4.49 -14.01
N MET A 107 -7.58 5.20 -13.68
CA MET A 107 -6.42 4.60 -13.02
C MET A 107 -6.78 4.04 -11.64
N GLY A 108 -7.46 4.82 -10.79
CA GLY A 108 -7.96 4.39 -9.49
C GLY A 108 -8.91 3.20 -9.60
N THR A 109 -9.85 3.23 -10.55
CA THR A 109 -10.81 2.13 -10.77
C THR A 109 -10.11 0.84 -11.19
N ASN A 110 -9.14 0.91 -12.11
CA ASN A 110 -8.33 -0.23 -12.52
C ASN A 110 -7.49 -0.80 -11.36
N MET A 111 -6.93 0.07 -10.52
CA MET A 111 -6.15 -0.34 -9.37
C MET A 111 -7.03 -0.92 -8.26
N ASN A 112 -8.24 -0.42 -8.04
CA ASN A 112 -9.17 -0.97 -7.06
C ASN A 112 -9.59 -2.41 -7.40
N MET A 113 -9.86 -2.69 -8.68
CA MET A 113 -10.19 -4.06 -9.13
C MET A 113 -9.08 -5.08 -8.81
N LYS A 114 -7.81 -4.68 -8.93
CA LYS A 114 -6.68 -5.55 -8.55
C LYS A 114 -6.45 -5.58 -7.04
N PHE A 115 -6.64 -4.46 -6.35
CA PHE A 115 -6.49 -4.36 -4.90
C PHE A 115 -7.46 -5.32 -4.17
N GLU A 116 -8.77 -5.20 -4.45
CA GLU A 116 -9.80 -6.01 -3.78
C GLU A 116 -9.66 -7.52 -4.05
N LYS A 117 -9.14 -7.91 -5.23
CA LYS A 117 -8.90 -9.31 -5.61
C LYS A 117 -8.03 -10.05 -4.58
N TYR A 118 -7.03 -9.39 -4.02
CA TYR A 118 -6.07 -9.98 -3.08
C TYR A 118 -6.27 -9.49 -1.64
N TRP A 119 -6.71 -8.24 -1.45
CA TRP A 119 -6.99 -7.70 -0.13
C TRP A 119 -8.08 -8.49 0.60
N SER A 120 -9.09 -8.98 -0.12
CA SER A 120 -10.14 -9.83 0.45
C SER A 120 -9.60 -11.08 1.15
N GLU A 121 -8.49 -11.66 0.69
CA GLU A 121 -7.88 -12.86 1.28
C GLU A 121 -7.11 -12.53 2.58
N CYS A 122 -6.37 -11.41 2.63
CA CYS A 122 -5.54 -11.05 3.79
C CYS A 122 -6.24 -10.16 4.82
N SER A 123 -7.28 -9.43 4.42
CA SER A 123 -7.93 -8.37 5.23
C SER A 123 -8.37 -8.83 6.61
N LEU A 124 -8.97 -10.02 6.74
CA LEU A 124 -9.44 -10.58 8.01
C LEU A 124 -8.29 -10.83 8.99
N ILE A 125 -7.21 -11.47 8.54
CA ILE A 125 -6.06 -11.82 9.39
C ILE A 125 -5.36 -10.54 9.85
N LEU A 126 -5.15 -9.59 8.93
CA LEU A 126 -4.53 -8.29 9.24
C LEU A 126 -5.42 -7.42 10.13
N ALA A 127 -6.75 -7.46 9.96
CA ALA A 127 -7.72 -6.81 10.85
C ALA A 127 -7.71 -7.43 12.26
N ILE A 128 -7.58 -8.75 12.38
CA ILE A 128 -7.41 -9.41 13.67
C ILE A 128 -6.05 -9.04 14.30
N ALA A 129 -4.96 -9.03 13.52
CA ALA A 129 -3.63 -8.69 14.01
C ALA A 129 -3.55 -7.25 14.56
N ILE A 130 -4.24 -6.28 13.94
CA ILE A 130 -4.32 -4.90 14.46
C ILE A 130 -5.29 -4.76 15.66
N ILE A 131 -6.34 -5.59 15.77
CA ILE A 131 -7.20 -5.63 16.97
C ILE A 131 -6.46 -6.25 18.16
N LEU A 132 -5.62 -7.26 17.89
CA LEU A 132 -4.74 -7.88 18.87
C LEU A 132 -3.50 -7.05 19.17
N ASP A 133 -3.07 -6.14 18.28
CA ASP A 133 -2.11 -5.09 18.63
C ASP A 133 -2.75 -4.26 19.74
N PRO A 134 -2.20 -4.33 20.97
CA PRO A 134 -2.91 -3.78 22.12
C PRO A 134 -3.11 -2.27 21.97
N ARG A 135 -2.28 -1.59 21.16
CA ARG A 135 -2.37 -0.15 20.90
C ARG A 135 -3.67 0.25 20.22
N TYR A 136 -4.05 -0.46 19.16
CA TYR A 136 -5.10 -0.03 18.22
C TYR A 136 -6.48 -0.57 18.57
N LYS A 137 -6.55 -1.85 18.95
CA LYS A 137 -7.80 -2.55 19.33
C LYS A 137 -8.87 -2.46 18.23
N PHE A 138 -10.13 -2.74 18.60
CA PHE A 138 -11.28 -2.57 17.71
C PHE A 138 -11.46 -1.15 17.17
N HIS A 139 -11.04 -0.12 17.91
CA HIS A 139 -11.36 1.27 17.58
C HIS A 139 -10.72 1.73 16.26
N PHE A 140 -9.46 1.33 15.99
CA PHE A 140 -8.81 1.65 14.72
C PHE A 140 -9.52 0.99 13.53
N VAL A 141 -9.94 -0.27 13.67
CA VAL A 141 -10.59 -1.04 12.60
C VAL A 141 -12.01 -0.53 12.32
N GLU A 142 -12.76 -0.21 13.37
CA GLU A 142 -14.06 0.44 13.29
C GLU A 142 -13.96 1.80 12.55
N TRP A 143 -13.00 2.65 12.95
CA TRP A 143 -12.72 3.91 12.28
C TRP A 143 -12.29 3.72 10.83
N ALA A 144 -11.44 2.73 10.54
CA ALA A 144 -10.97 2.44 9.20
C ALA A 144 -12.13 2.06 8.25
N TYR A 145 -12.94 1.05 8.60
CA TYR A 145 -14.09 0.67 7.76
C TYR A 145 -15.09 1.82 7.62
N THR A 146 -15.31 2.61 8.68
CA THR A 146 -16.15 3.83 8.65
C THR A 146 -15.72 4.81 7.57
N ASN A 147 -14.44 5.19 7.53
CA ASN A 147 -13.94 6.14 6.53
C ASN A 147 -13.95 5.58 5.10
N LEU A 148 -13.82 4.26 4.95
CA LEU A 148 -13.76 3.63 3.63
C LEU A 148 -15.12 3.33 3.01
N HIS A 149 -16.16 3.04 3.79
CA HIS A 149 -17.40 2.45 3.26
C HIS A 149 -18.71 3.12 3.76
N GLY A 150 -18.71 4.03 4.76
CA GLY A 150 -19.93 4.68 5.27
C GLY A 150 -20.19 4.54 6.78
N LYS A 151 -21.30 3.90 7.20
CA LYS A 151 -21.61 3.61 8.62
C LYS A 151 -22.15 2.20 8.94
N ASP A 152 -22.49 1.41 7.93
CA ASP A 152 -23.05 0.06 8.09
C ASP A 152 -22.14 -0.96 7.38
N PHE A 153 -21.45 -1.82 8.13
CA PHE A 153 -20.49 -2.80 7.60
C PHE A 153 -20.76 -4.20 8.09
N GLU A 154 -20.92 -5.12 7.15
CA GLU A 154 -20.88 -6.54 7.43
C GLU A 154 -19.42 -7.01 7.63
N GLU A 155 -18.43 -6.31 7.06
CA GLU A 155 -17.00 -6.63 7.18
C GLU A 155 -16.47 -6.48 8.62
N PHE A 156 -16.69 -5.31 9.25
CA PHE A 156 -16.27 -5.10 10.64
C PHE A 156 -16.97 -6.05 11.61
N LYS A 157 -18.26 -6.28 11.38
CA LYS A 157 -19.08 -7.25 12.12
C LYS A 157 -18.55 -8.67 11.95
N TYR A 158 -18.20 -9.08 10.73
CA TYR A 158 -17.59 -10.37 10.43
C TYR A 158 -16.22 -10.55 11.10
N VAL A 159 -15.37 -9.53 11.11
CA VAL A 159 -14.09 -9.53 11.85
C VAL A 159 -14.34 -9.74 13.36
N ARG A 160 -15.27 -8.98 13.95
CA ARG A 160 -15.63 -9.08 15.38
C ARG A 160 -16.22 -10.44 15.74
N ASP A 161 -17.13 -10.95 14.93
CA ASP A 161 -17.83 -12.22 15.18
C ASP A 161 -16.86 -13.41 15.00
N THR A 162 -15.94 -13.32 14.02
CA THR A 162 -14.82 -14.26 13.87
C THR A 162 -13.89 -14.26 15.09
N LEU A 163 -13.45 -13.09 15.56
CA LEU A 163 -12.56 -12.99 16.72
C LEU A 163 -13.24 -13.50 18.00
N THR A 164 -14.54 -13.24 18.14
CA THR A 164 -15.37 -13.75 19.24
C THR A 164 -15.46 -15.28 19.21
N SER A 165 -15.65 -15.88 18.02
CA SER A 165 -15.64 -17.33 17.82
C SER A 165 -14.28 -17.95 18.18
N LEU A 166 -13.18 -17.36 17.69
CA LEU A 166 -11.81 -17.77 18.03
C LEU A 166 -11.55 -17.76 19.54
N PHE A 167 -12.03 -16.72 20.25
CA PHE A 167 -11.91 -16.62 21.70
C PHE A 167 -12.69 -17.72 22.43
N TYR A 168 -13.92 -18.04 22.02
CA TYR A 168 -14.68 -19.14 22.63
C TYR A 168 -14.04 -20.51 22.37
N MET A 169 -13.54 -20.79 21.16
CA MET A 169 -12.79 -22.03 20.88
C MET A 169 -11.51 -22.15 21.72
N TYR A 170 -10.82 -21.03 21.96
CA TYR A 170 -9.67 -20.99 22.85
C TYR A 170 -10.04 -21.29 24.32
N LEU A 171 -11.16 -20.75 24.82
CA LEU A 171 -11.67 -21.06 26.16
C LEU A 171 -12.10 -22.53 26.31
N GLU A 172 -12.73 -23.11 25.28
CA GLU A 172 -13.10 -24.53 25.25
C GLU A 172 -11.85 -25.41 25.31
N SER A 173 -10.83 -25.12 24.48
CA SER A 173 -9.53 -25.78 24.50
C SER A 173 -8.83 -25.70 25.87
N LEU A 174 -8.83 -24.52 26.50
CA LEU A 174 -8.34 -24.32 27.86
C LEU A 174 -9.08 -25.20 28.88
N SER A 175 -10.40 -25.34 28.77
CA SER A 175 -11.18 -26.17 29.70
C SER A 175 -10.77 -27.66 29.64
N HIS A 176 -10.45 -28.16 28.45
CA HIS A 176 -9.92 -29.52 28.25
C HIS A 176 -8.49 -29.67 28.81
N LEU A 177 -7.64 -28.65 28.64
CA LEU A 177 -6.28 -28.63 29.20
C LEU A 177 -6.28 -28.61 30.73
N VAL A 178 -7.14 -27.80 31.36
CA VAL A 178 -7.29 -27.72 32.83
C VAL A 178 -7.89 -29.00 33.41
N THR A 179 -8.79 -29.67 32.68
CA THR A 179 -9.31 -30.99 33.08
C THR A 179 -8.23 -32.08 33.02
N SER A 180 -7.16 -31.89 32.23
CA SER A 180 -6.03 -32.82 32.14
C SER A 180 -4.88 -32.53 33.12
N ASN A 181 -4.69 -31.28 33.56
CA ASN A 181 -3.49 -30.86 34.31
C ASN A 181 -3.82 -30.04 35.56
N TYR A 182 -3.65 -30.67 36.72
CA TYR A 182 -3.70 -30.02 38.04
C TYR A 182 -2.31 -29.43 38.38
N GLY A 183 -2.08 -28.12 38.21
CA GLY A 183 -0.80 -27.51 38.62
C GLY A 183 -0.43 -26.08 38.18
N MET A 184 -0.93 -25.07 38.91
CA MET A 184 -0.27 -23.80 39.32
C MET A 184 0.23 -22.72 38.29
N ASN A 185 -0.40 -21.54 38.39
CA ASN A 185 0.15 -20.18 38.67
C ASN A 185 1.05 -19.39 37.67
N GLU A 186 0.41 -18.43 36.97
CA GLU A 186 0.57 -16.96 37.02
C GLU A 186 1.96 -16.22 36.98
N THR A 187 2.11 -15.27 36.02
CA THR A 187 2.59 -13.83 36.10
C THR A 187 3.50 -13.34 34.93
N ALA A 188 3.57 -12.01 34.72
CA ALA A 188 4.02 -11.34 33.48
C ALA A 188 5.01 -10.16 33.70
N SER A 189 5.62 -9.60 32.63
CA SER A 189 6.34 -8.29 32.66
C SER A 189 6.61 -7.66 31.25
N HIS A 190 6.82 -6.33 31.19
CA HIS A 190 7.02 -5.50 29.97
C HIS A 190 8.33 -4.66 30.00
N THR A 191 8.74 -4.02 28.87
CA THR A 191 9.36 -2.65 28.77
C THR A 191 9.41 -2.11 27.30
N GLU A 192 9.84 -0.85 27.07
CA GLU A 192 9.50 0.01 25.89
C GLU A 192 10.64 0.71 25.08
N ASP A 193 10.18 1.52 24.09
CA ASP A 193 10.67 2.79 23.51
C ASP A 193 11.57 2.73 22.25
N GLY A 194 11.38 3.56 21.20
CA GLY A 194 10.32 4.54 20.86
C GLY A 194 10.72 5.42 19.64
N ASP A 195 9.78 6.01 18.84
CA ASP A 195 10.01 7.19 17.95
C ASP A 195 8.77 7.71 17.13
N THR A 196 8.20 8.82 17.58
CA THR A 196 7.59 9.98 16.87
C THR A 196 6.96 9.87 15.44
N ILE A 197 5.81 9.19 15.28
CA ILE A 197 4.60 9.76 14.60
C ILE A 197 3.36 9.33 15.41
N PHE A 198 3.47 9.48 16.72
CA PHE A 198 2.70 8.67 17.68
C PHE A 198 2.18 9.53 18.85
N GLU A 199 2.49 10.83 18.91
CA GLU A 199 2.25 11.69 20.08
C GLU A 199 0.77 11.81 20.53
N ASP A 200 -0.20 11.71 19.61
CA ASP A 200 -1.64 11.68 19.94
C ASP A 200 -2.11 10.30 20.48
N PHE A 201 -1.28 9.26 20.35
CA PHE A 201 -1.59 7.85 20.64
C PHE A 201 -0.75 7.28 21.79
N ASP A 202 0.50 7.74 21.95
CA ASP A 202 1.49 7.33 22.96
C ASP A 202 0.99 7.58 24.39
N ASN A 203 0.24 8.67 24.58
CA ASN A 203 -0.34 9.05 25.86
C ASN A 203 -1.26 7.97 26.47
N SER A 204 -1.70 6.98 25.69
CA SER A 204 -2.52 5.86 26.17
C SER A 204 -1.75 4.57 26.46
N TYR A 205 -0.55 4.36 25.90
CA TYR A 205 -0.13 2.99 25.56
C TYR A 205 1.16 2.45 26.16
N LYS A 206 1.73 3.09 27.18
CA LYS A 206 3.05 2.66 27.62
C LYS A 206 3.10 1.21 28.15
N ASN A 207 3.97 0.37 27.54
CA ASN A 207 4.54 -0.94 27.94
C ASN A 207 4.44 -2.15 26.94
N GLY A 208 5.60 -2.67 26.48
CA GLY A 208 5.94 -4.11 26.23
C GLY A 208 5.73 -4.79 24.86
N PRO A 209 6.41 -5.94 24.58
CA PRO A 209 7.04 -6.16 23.26
C PRO A 209 6.74 -7.50 22.50
N SER A 210 7.34 -7.60 21.30
CA SER A 210 7.04 -8.46 20.12
C SER A 210 7.62 -9.89 20.06
N THR A 211 7.14 -10.73 19.10
CA THR A 211 8.03 -11.56 18.22
C THR A 211 7.38 -12.05 16.89
N THR A 212 8.06 -11.79 15.76
CA THR A 212 8.17 -12.45 14.42
C THR A 212 7.08 -13.37 13.81
N MET A 213 6.68 -13.07 12.56
CA MET A 213 6.29 -14.01 11.48
C MET A 213 6.83 -13.51 10.12
N GLU A 214 7.09 -14.40 9.14
CA GLU A 214 7.89 -14.08 7.92
C GLU A 214 7.21 -14.46 6.57
N GLU A 215 5.91 -14.79 6.54
CA GLU A 215 5.22 -15.26 5.31
C GLU A 215 4.29 -14.23 4.63
N GLU A 216 3.99 -13.08 5.27
CA GLU A 216 2.99 -12.12 4.76
C GLU A 216 3.52 -11.15 3.69
N SER A 217 4.84 -11.02 3.53
CA SER A 217 5.45 -10.07 2.58
C SER A 217 5.20 -10.44 1.11
N ALA A 218 5.20 -11.74 0.78
CA ALA A 218 5.12 -12.21 -0.60
C ALA A 218 3.75 -11.92 -1.26
N THR A 219 2.66 -12.03 -0.51
CA THR A 219 1.31 -11.74 -1.01
C THR A 219 1.12 -10.25 -1.28
N VAL A 220 1.73 -9.39 -0.46
CA VAL A 220 1.72 -7.94 -0.66
C VAL A 220 2.57 -7.55 -1.86
N GLU A 221 3.77 -8.12 -2.03
CA GLU A 221 4.61 -7.89 -3.22
C GLU A 221 3.91 -8.32 -4.52
N SER A 222 3.25 -9.49 -4.54
CA SER A 222 2.43 -9.95 -5.68
C SER A 222 1.31 -8.95 -6.03
N LEU A 223 0.62 -8.42 -5.01
CA LEU A 223 -0.41 -7.38 -5.14
C LEU A 223 0.08 -6.15 -5.93
N ILE A 224 1.34 -5.78 -5.72
CA ILE A 224 1.96 -4.55 -6.24
C ILE A 224 2.49 -4.76 -7.66
N GLU A 225 3.14 -5.91 -7.91
CA GLU A 225 3.62 -6.27 -9.26
C GLU A 225 2.45 -6.36 -10.26
N ASP A 226 1.30 -6.85 -9.80
CA ASP A 226 0.10 -6.90 -10.62
C ASP A 226 -0.49 -5.50 -10.88
N LEU A 227 -0.54 -4.63 -9.88
CA LEU A 227 -0.98 -3.24 -10.04
C LEU A 227 -0.12 -2.47 -11.05
N PHE A 228 1.18 -2.77 -11.09
CA PHE A 228 2.17 -2.15 -11.94
C PHE A 228 1.93 -2.43 -13.45
N GLU A 229 1.72 -3.69 -13.85
CA GLU A 229 1.63 -4.05 -15.28
C GLU A 229 0.52 -3.29 -16.06
N LEU A 230 -0.58 -2.94 -15.41
CA LEU A 230 -1.68 -2.21 -16.06
C LEU A 230 -1.33 -0.75 -16.36
N THR A 231 -0.51 -0.09 -15.54
CA THR A 231 -0.12 1.32 -15.75
C THR A 231 0.76 1.48 -17.02
N CYS A 232 1.49 0.44 -17.39
CA CYS A 232 2.28 0.36 -18.63
C CYS A 232 1.46 0.06 -19.90
N GLN A 233 0.24 -0.46 -19.79
CA GLN A 233 -0.59 -0.77 -20.97
C GLN A 233 -1.32 0.46 -21.51
N ASP A 234 -1.83 1.33 -20.64
CA ASP A 234 -2.52 2.57 -21.03
C ASP A 234 -1.58 3.68 -21.57
N THR A 235 -0.26 3.53 -21.45
CA THR A 235 0.72 4.41 -22.11
C THR A 235 1.15 3.91 -23.50
N ARG A 236 0.86 2.65 -23.86
CA ARG A 236 1.14 2.08 -25.20
C ARG A 236 0.01 2.25 -26.21
N SER A 237 -1.23 2.47 -25.76
CA SER A 237 -2.39 2.64 -26.65
C SER A 237 -2.43 3.98 -27.40
N GLY A 238 -1.52 4.91 -27.12
CA GLY A 238 -1.39 6.21 -27.80
C GLY A 238 -0.65 6.19 -29.15
N GLN A 239 0.01 5.08 -29.54
CA GLN A 239 0.73 4.97 -30.82
C GLN A 239 0.25 3.77 -31.65
N SER A 240 -0.95 3.89 -32.21
CA SER A 240 -1.44 2.97 -33.25
C SER A 240 -2.45 3.65 -34.20
N SER A 241 -2.00 4.67 -34.93
CA SER A 241 -2.65 5.14 -36.17
C SER A 241 -1.69 6.00 -36.99
N ASN A 242 -1.53 5.63 -38.27
CA ASN A 242 -0.84 6.30 -39.38
C ASN A 242 0.60 5.89 -39.70
N SER A 243 0.70 4.85 -40.52
CA SER A 243 1.69 4.78 -41.61
C SER A 243 1.02 4.17 -42.84
N ILE A 244 0.39 5.04 -43.65
CA ILE A 244 -0.03 4.70 -45.02
C ILE A 244 1.21 4.81 -45.93
N SER A 245 1.23 3.96 -46.95
CA SER A 245 2.27 3.79 -47.97
C SER A 245 2.78 5.09 -48.60
N LEU A 246 4.05 5.06 -49.02
CA LEU A 246 4.49 5.67 -50.29
C LEU A 246 5.63 4.83 -50.89
N GLU A 247 5.65 4.77 -52.21
CA GLU A 247 6.56 3.97 -53.04
C GLU A 247 7.87 4.70 -53.33
N ASP A 248 8.97 3.95 -53.51
CA ASP A 248 9.91 4.03 -54.65
C ASP A 248 10.81 2.78 -54.65
#